data_AF-A0A9D6QKJ5-F1
#
_entry.id   AF-A0A9D6QKJ5-F1
#
_cell.length_a   1.000
_cell.length_b   1.000
_cell.length_c   1.000
_cell.angle_alpha   90.00
_cell.angle_beta   90.00
_cell.angle_gamma   90.00
#
_symmetry.space_group_name_H-M   'P 1'
#
loop_
_entity.id
_entity.type
_entity.pdbx_description
1 polymer ?
#
loop_
_entity_poly.entity_id
_entity_poly.type
_entity_poly.pdbx_seq_one_letter_code
_entity_poly.pdbx_strand_id
1 'polypeptide(L)'
;MFLYRLELQGFKSFVDKTDLIFGEGITGVIGPNGCGKTNVSDAIRWVMGEQSAKQLRGGTMEDVIFNGCPTRKPLGMAEVHLTFKNDRGILPTEFSEVTISRRVFRSGLSEYFLNKTPCRLKDIRDLFFDTGMGSHAYSVIERSMVDNVLSDNSGHRRFLFEEAAGITKYKSRKKEALGKLDATEGDLTRLNDIVFEIERELRSLARQVGKARRYQRLRDEVQRLDLALTAGRVDALRRREAEARERWQEEAVRREGVTAELDALEAKLNDMKLVLLERERELSFAQSALRDREEAK
;
A
#
# COMPACT_ATOMS: atom_id res chain seq x y z
N MET A 1 31.85 2.04 43.22
CA MET A 1 30.58 2.75 43.00
C MET A 1 29.82 2.74 44.31
N PHE A 2 29.26 3.88 44.74
CA PHE A 2 28.36 3.93 45.88
C PHE A 2 27.21 4.90 45.63
N LEU A 3 26.06 4.64 46.23
CA LEU A 3 24.91 5.53 46.21
C LEU A 3 25.23 6.76 47.05
N TYR A 4 25.16 7.94 46.46
CA TYR A 4 25.58 9.19 47.11
C TYR A 4 24.40 10.09 47.48
N ARG A 5 23.40 10.20 46.60
CA ARG A 5 22.26 11.10 46.81
C ARG A 5 20.97 10.58 46.19
N LEU A 6 19.85 10.76 46.88
CA LEU A 6 18.49 10.56 46.38
C LEU A 6 17.70 11.85 46.58
N GLU A 7 17.26 12.47 45.49
CA GLU A 7 16.40 13.64 45.51
C GLU A 7 14.98 13.22 45.12
N LEU A 8 13.99 13.62 45.91
CA LEU A 8 12.59 13.22 45.77
C LEU A 8 11.70 14.45 45.71
N GLN A 9 10.77 14.49 44.76
CA GLN A 9 9.76 15.53 44.70
C GLN A 9 8.44 14.97 44.19
N GLY A 10 7.35 15.23 44.92
CA GLY A 10 6.02 14.73 44.61
C GLY A 10 5.88 13.21 44.59
N PHE A 11 6.88 12.46 45.07
CA PHE A 11 6.89 11.01 45.08
C PHE A 11 6.25 10.48 46.36
N LYS A 12 5.05 9.91 46.25
CA LYS A 12 4.28 9.34 47.37
C LYS A 12 4.21 10.30 48.57
N SER A 13 4.82 9.94 49.70
CA SER A 13 4.83 10.76 50.92
C SER A 13 5.76 11.98 50.86
N PHE A 14 6.62 12.09 49.84
CA PHE A 14 7.58 13.18 49.69
C PHE A 14 6.99 14.28 48.81
N VAL A 15 6.23 15.18 49.42
CA VAL A 15 5.53 16.27 48.71
C VAL A 15 6.52 17.35 48.27
N ASP A 16 7.31 17.85 49.21
CA ASP A 16 8.33 18.87 48.96
C ASP A 16 9.63 18.23 48.47
N LYS A 17 10.46 19.03 47.79
CA LYS A 17 11.80 18.59 47.40
C LYS A 17 12.57 18.15 48.65
N THR A 18 12.96 16.89 48.68
CA THR A 18 13.66 16.24 49.79
C THR A 18 14.93 15.60 49.27
N ASP A 19 16.05 15.97 49.86
CA ASP A 19 17.37 15.45 49.48
C ASP A 19 17.90 14.54 50.60
N LEU A 20 18.17 13.28 50.25
CA LEU A 20 18.78 12.29 51.14
C LEU A 20 20.22 12.04 50.69
N ILE A 21 21.18 12.31 51.58
CA ILE A 21 22.60 12.08 51.35
C ILE A 21 23.00 10.78 52.03
N PHE A 22 23.63 9.89 51.28
CA PHE A 22 24.12 8.60 51.76
C PHE A 22 25.64 8.69 51.96
N GLY A 23 26.08 8.30 53.16
CA GLY A 23 27.49 8.18 53.48
C GLY A 23 28.07 6.84 53.02
N GLU A 24 29.38 6.70 53.12
CA GLU A 24 30.03 5.39 52.95
C GLU A 24 29.67 4.46 54.12
N GLY A 25 29.51 3.17 53.84
CA GLY A 25 29.18 2.15 54.84
C GLY A 25 27.68 1.90 54.98
N ILE A 26 27.20 1.81 56.22
CA ILE A 26 25.82 1.40 56.53
C ILE A 26 24.97 2.63 56.81
N THR A 27 23.93 2.84 56.01
CA THR A 27 22.91 3.89 56.26
C THR A 27 21.64 3.25 56.80
N GLY A 28 21.19 3.68 57.99
CA GLY A 28 19.94 3.23 58.60
C GLY A 28 18.80 4.24 58.39
N VAL A 29 17.68 3.80 57.82
CA VAL A 29 16.47 4.63 57.67
C VAL A 29 15.45 4.23 58.74
N ILE A 30 15.31 5.06 59.78
CA ILE A 30 14.47 4.80 60.96
C ILE A 30 13.30 5.79 61.08
N GLY A 31 12.25 5.41 61.81
CA GLY A 31 11.08 6.26 62.07
C GLY A 31 9.85 5.45 62.49
N PRO A 32 8.72 6.08 62.83
CA PRO A 32 7.48 5.41 63.21
C PRO A 32 6.73 4.80 62.02
N ASN A 33 5.83 3.83 62.26
CA ASN A 33 5.05 3.21 61.19
C ASN A 33 4.25 4.25 60.40
N GLY A 34 4.20 4.10 59.07
CA GLY A 34 3.50 5.04 58.19
C GLY A 34 4.28 6.31 57.79
N CYS A 35 5.48 6.55 58.34
CA CYS A 35 6.26 7.76 58.01
C CYS A 35 6.96 7.75 56.63
N GLY A 36 6.63 6.81 55.75
CA GLY A 36 7.19 6.76 54.39
C GLY A 36 8.57 6.12 54.23
N LYS A 37 9.12 5.41 55.25
CA LYS A 37 10.42 4.71 55.14
C LYS A 37 10.55 3.85 53.90
N THR A 38 9.59 2.96 53.67
CA THR A 38 9.60 2.05 52.52
C THR A 38 9.40 2.79 51.19
N ASN A 39 8.91 4.03 51.21
CA ASN A 39 8.84 4.83 49.97
C ASN A 39 10.22 5.25 49.49
N VAL A 40 11.24 5.29 50.36
CA VAL A 40 12.64 5.52 49.97
C VAL A 40 13.15 4.36 49.09
N SER A 41 12.93 3.11 49.50
CA SER A 41 13.31 1.95 48.70
C SER A 41 12.51 1.86 47.39
N ASP A 42 11.22 2.19 47.42
CA ASP A 42 10.39 2.22 46.22
C ASP A 42 10.88 3.28 45.23
N ALA A 43 11.32 4.46 45.71
CA ALA A 43 11.86 5.50 44.85
C ALA A 43 13.13 5.04 44.12
N ILE A 44 14.03 4.36 44.83
CA ILE A 44 15.26 3.79 44.25
C ILE A 44 14.92 2.73 43.19
N ARG A 45 13.98 1.82 43.45
CA ARG A 45 13.54 0.83 42.44
C ARG A 45 12.89 1.48 41.23
N TRP A 46 12.02 2.46 41.48
CA TRP A 46 11.27 3.15 40.46
C TRP A 46 12.20 3.90 39.49
N VAL A 47 13.18 4.63 40.00
CA VAL A 47 14.16 5.36 39.17
C VAL A 47 15.13 4.41 38.45
N MET A 48 15.45 3.25 39.02
CA MET A 48 16.23 2.19 38.36
C MET A 48 15.44 1.40 37.29
N GLY A 49 14.17 1.71 37.07
CA GLY A 49 13.40 1.19 35.93
C GLY A 49 12.32 0.15 36.23
N GLU A 50 11.85 0.07 37.48
CA GLU A 50 10.68 -0.74 37.85
C GLU A 50 9.41 -0.22 37.15
N GLN A 51 8.70 -1.09 36.43
CA GLN A 51 7.50 -0.73 35.67
C GLN A 51 6.19 -1.26 36.28
N SER A 52 6.28 -2.14 37.28
CA SER A 52 5.11 -2.69 37.96
C SER A 52 4.65 -1.76 39.07
N ALA A 53 3.50 -1.10 38.87
CA ALA A 53 2.84 -0.33 39.92
C ALA A 53 2.58 -1.17 41.18
N LYS A 54 2.24 -2.46 41.00
CA LYS A 54 2.01 -3.41 42.10
C LYS A 54 3.27 -3.63 42.95
N GLN A 55 4.45 -3.75 42.32
CA GLN A 55 5.72 -3.87 43.06
C GLN A 55 6.04 -2.59 43.83
N LEU A 56 5.61 -1.45 43.30
CA LEU A 56 5.67 -0.16 43.98
C LEU A 56 4.47 0.07 44.91
N ARG A 57 3.71 -0.96 45.29
CA ARG A 57 2.59 -0.86 46.25
C ARG A 57 1.53 0.18 45.84
N GLY A 58 1.30 0.33 44.54
CA GLY A 58 0.24 1.13 43.92
C GLY A 58 -0.61 0.30 42.96
N GLY A 59 -1.74 0.86 42.53
CA GLY A 59 -2.62 0.26 41.51
C GLY A 59 -2.16 0.62 40.10
N THR A 60 -1.91 1.90 39.84
CA THR A 60 -1.40 2.41 38.55
C THR A 60 -0.06 3.13 38.71
N MET A 61 0.63 3.41 37.61
CA MET A 61 1.93 4.09 37.67
C MET A 61 1.76 5.54 38.15
N GLU A 62 0.60 6.17 37.94
CA GLU A 62 0.30 7.51 38.46
C GLU A 62 0.19 7.54 39.99
N ASP A 63 -0.03 6.40 40.66
CA ASP A 63 -0.10 6.32 42.13
C ASP A 63 1.23 6.58 42.83
N VAL A 64 2.34 6.67 42.08
CA VAL A 64 3.61 7.15 42.62
C VAL A 64 3.59 8.67 42.85
N ILE A 65 2.65 9.39 42.23
CA ILE A 65 2.45 10.83 42.39
C ILE A 65 1.64 11.10 43.66
N PHE A 66 2.07 12.08 44.45
CA PHE A 66 1.35 12.50 45.64
C PHE A 66 -0.11 12.85 45.32
N ASN A 67 -1.04 12.09 45.92
CA ASN A 67 -2.49 12.18 45.72
C ASN A 67 -3.19 13.20 46.63
N GLY A 68 -2.45 13.99 47.40
CA GLY A 68 -3.02 14.98 48.32
C GLY A 68 -3.30 14.41 49.71
N CYS A 69 -3.51 15.32 50.65
CA CYS A 69 -3.99 15.04 52.00
C CYS A 69 -4.87 16.22 52.46
N PRO A 70 -5.57 16.14 53.61
CA PRO A 70 -6.45 17.22 54.07
C PRO A 70 -5.77 18.61 54.15
N THR A 71 -4.44 18.64 54.35
CA THR A 71 -3.66 19.88 54.46
C THR A 71 -2.95 20.28 53.17
N ARG A 72 -2.88 19.42 52.14
CA ARG A 72 -2.12 19.69 50.91
C ARG A 72 -2.79 19.12 49.66
N LYS A 73 -2.84 19.93 48.60
CA LYS A 73 -3.41 19.54 47.30
C LYS A 73 -2.57 18.45 46.61
N PRO A 74 -3.17 17.59 45.77
CA PRO A 74 -2.45 16.64 44.93
C PRO A 74 -1.48 17.35 43.98
N LEU A 75 -0.38 16.68 43.65
CA LEU A 75 0.59 17.16 42.68
C LEU A 75 0.33 16.55 41.29
N GLY A 76 0.80 17.24 40.25
CA GLY A 76 0.66 16.83 38.85
C GLY A 76 1.79 15.94 38.34
N MET A 77 2.88 15.81 39.11
CA MET A 77 4.10 15.11 38.71
C MET A 77 4.86 14.58 39.93
N ALA A 78 5.56 13.47 39.73
CA ALA A 78 6.59 12.97 40.64
C ALA A 78 7.92 12.86 39.90
N GLU A 79 9.00 13.22 40.58
CA GLU A 79 10.36 13.10 40.07
C GLU A 79 11.29 12.56 41.15
N VAL A 80 12.18 11.67 40.72
CA VAL A 80 13.22 11.09 41.57
C VAL A 80 14.55 11.18 40.82
N HIS A 81 15.58 11.66 41.50
CA HIS A 81 16.96 11.66 41.01
C HIS A 81 17.82 10.79 41.92
N LEU A 82 18.57 9.87 41.33
CA LEU A 82 19.47 8.95 42.02
C LEU A 82 20.88 9.15 41.50
N THR A 83 21.77 9.57 42.40
CA THR A 83 23.15 9.90 42.05
C THR A 83 24.12 8.90 42.65
N PHE A 84 24.95 8.33 41.80
CA PHE A 84 26.02 7.41 42.14
C PHE A 84 27.37 8.07 41.94
N LYS A 85 28.32 7.83 42.85
CA LYS A 85 29.74 8.05 42.57
C LYS A 85 30.33 6.79 41.94
N ASN A 86 30.88 6.93 40.73
CA ASN A 86 31.43 5.86 39.90
C ASN A 86 32.96 5.78 39.98
N ASP A 87 33.54 6.00 41.17
CA ASP A 87 35.00 6.08 41.37
C ASP A 87 35.80 4.82 40.96
N ARG A 88 35.10 3.69 40.79
CA ARG A 88 35.69 2.38 40.41
C ARG A 88 35.44 2.01 38.94
N GLY A 89 34.83 2.89 38.14
CA GLY A 89 34.53 2.62 36.72
C GLY A 89 33.62 1.41 36.48
N ILE A 90 32.71 1.13 37.41
CA ILE A 90 31.81 -0.03 37.35
C ILE A 90 30.70 0.22 36.32
N LEU A 91 30.18 1.45 36.27
CA LEU A 91 29.24 1.85 35.23
C LEU A 91 30.02 2.14 33.95
N PRO A 92 29.52 1.73 32.76
CA PRO A 92 30.17 1.92 31.46
C PRO A 92 30.05 3.38 30.98
N THR A 93 30.53 4.33 31.78
CA THR A 93 30.47 5.77 31.53
C THR A 93 31.77 6.44 31.95
N GLU A 94 32.21 7.46 31.22
CA GLU A 94 33.41 8.23 31.56
C GLU A 94 33.22 9.17 32.76
N PHE A 95 31.98 9.36 33.22
CA PHE A 95 31.65 10.25 34.32
C PHE A 95 31.92 9.60 35.68
N SER A 96 32.57 10.37 36.57
CA SER A 96 32.78 10.02 37.97
C SER A 96 31.50 10.14 38.82
N GLU A 97 30.53 10.93 38.37
CA GLU A 97 29.23 11.09 39.00
C GLU A 97 28.14 10.82 37.95
N VAL A 98 27.23 9.89 38.27
CA VAL A 98 26.17 9.46 37.37
C VAL A 98 24.83 9.67 38.08
N THR A 99 24.02 10.59 37.55
CA THR A 99 22.66 10.87 38.02
C THR A 99 21.65 10.29 37.06
N ILE A 100 20.75 9.47 37.58
CA ILE A 100 19.63 8.91 36.85
C ILE A 100 18.36 9.54 37.38
N SER A 101 17.52 10.03 36.48
CA SER A 101 16.28 10.69 36.85
C SER A 101 15.12 10.04 36.16
N ARG A 102 14.00 9.91 36.88
CA ARG A 102 12.73 9.49 36.32
C ARG A 102 11.66 10.48 36.75
N ARG A 103 10.85 10.90 35.79
CA ARG A 103 9.72 11.80 35.98
C ARG A 103 8.45 11.15 35.43
N VAL A 104 7.33 11.28 36.14
CA VAL A 104 6.02 10.86 35.64
C VAL A 104 4.98 11.94 35.87
N PHE A 105 4.11 12.12 34.88
CA PHE A 105 3.00 13.06 34.93
C PHE A 105 1.68 12.32 35.07
N ARG A 106 0.64 13.02 35.54
CA ARG A 106 -0.75 12.50 35.58
C ARG A 106 -1.29 12.05 34.23
N SER A 107 -0.69 12.50 33.13
CA SER A 107 -1.01 12.04 31.77
C SER A 107 -0.52 10.61 31.48
N GLY A 108 0.24 9.98 32.38
CA GLY A 108 0.87 8.67 32.18
C GLY A 108 2.23 8.75 31.46
N LEU A 109 2.63 9.94 30.97
CA LEU A 109 3.94 10.14 30.35
C LEU A 109 5.05 9.95 31.38
N SER A 110 6.00 9.06 31.08
CA SER A 110 7.22 8.85 31.86
C SER A 110 8.45 9.33 31.08
N GLU A 111 9.27 10.18 31.67
CA GLU A 111 10.53 10.67 31.12
C GLU A 111 11.70 10.11 31.92
N TYR A 112 12.79 9.78 31.23
CA TYR A 112 14.02 9.26 31.84
C TYR A 112 15.19 10.14 31.42
N PHE A 113 16.10 10.39 32.35
CA PHE A 113 17.29 11.19 32.12
C PHE A 113 18.52 10.50 32.69
N LEU A 114 19.64 10.61 31.97
CA LEU A 114 20.97 10.24 32.42
C LEU A 114 21.83 11.49 32.37
N ASN A 115 22.34 11.95 33.51
CA ASN A 115 23.08 13.20 33.64
C ASN A 115 22.37 14.39 32.98
N LYS A 116 21.05 14.52 33.22
CA LYS A 116 20.14 15.54 32.64
C LYS A 116 19.90 15.41 31.12
N THR A 117 20.51 14.45 30.44
CA THR A 117 20.22 14.16 29.04
C THR A 117 19.03 13.19 28.93
N PRO A 118 17.99 13.49 28.12
CA PRO A 118 16.88 12.58 27.89
C PRO A 118 17.35 11.23 27.33
N CYS A 119 16.85 10.14 27.88
CA CYS A 119 17.20 8.78 27.46
C CYS A 119 15.98 7.84 27.51
N ARG A 120 16.16 6.60 27.04
CA ARG A 120 15.12 5.56 27.10
C ARG A 120 15.30 4.73 28.37
N LEU A 121 14.21 4.12 28.84
CA LEU A 121 14.26 3.12 29.91
C LEU A 121 15.25 1.98 29.60
N LYS A 122 15.38 1.60 28.31
CA LYS A 122 16.35 0.58 27.88
C LYS A 122 17.77 1.00 28.22
N ASP A 123 18.12 2.27 28.02
CA ASP A 123 19.47 2.79 28.28
C ASP A 123 19.79 2.76 29.78
N ILE A 124 18.82 3.10 30.63
CA ILE A 124 18.95 2.99 32.10
C ILE A 124 19.11 1.53 32.55
N ARG A 125 18.37 0.59 31.96
CA ARG A 125 18.52 -0.84 32.27
C ARG A 125 19.85 -1.40 31.80
N ASP A 126 20.28 -1.03 30.60
CA ASP A 126 21.55 -1.47 30.02
C ASP A 126 22.75 -0.96 30.83
N LEU A 127 22.64 0.22 31.46
CA LEU A 127 23.66 0.78 32.35
C LEU A 127 23.98 -0.13 33.56
N PHE A 128 22.97 -0.81 34.13
CA PHE A 128 23.12 -1.66 35.31
C PHE A 128 23.18 -3.17 35.02
N PHE A 129 23.10 -3.54 33.74
CA PHE A 129 22.94 -4.94 33.34
C PHE A 129 24.11 -5.81 33.79
N ASP A 130 25.34 -5.30 33.66
CA ASP A 130 26.58 -6.03 33.99
C ASP A 130 27.05 -5.77 35.44
N THR A 131 26.38 -4.90 36.18
CA THR A 131 26.80 -4.48 37.53
C THR A 131 26.07 -5.24 38.65
N GLY A 132 25.04 -6.02 38.31
CA GLY A 132 24.18 -6.68 39.30
C GLY A 132 23.41 -5.71 40.19
N MET A 133 23.07 -4.51 39.67
CA MET A 133 22.35 -3.44 40.40
C MET A 133 21.12 -2.91 39.65
N GLY A 134 20.43 -3.76 38.88
CA GLY A 134 19.17 -3.41 38.21
C GLY A 134 17.96 -3.34 39.16
N SER A 135 16.80 -2.93 38.64
CA SER A 135 15.53 -2.87 39.42
C SER A 135 15.10 -4.21 40.04
N HIS A 136 15.56 -5.33 39.47
CA HIS A 136 15.31 -6.68 39.97
C HIS A 136 16.54 -7.34 40.61
N ALA A 137 17.63 -6.57 40.79
CA ALA A 137 18.85 -7.12 41.32
C ALA A 137 18.72 -7.55 42.78
N TYR A 138 19.45 -8.61 43.12
CA TYR A 138 19.66 -9.08 44.49
C TYR A 138 20.18 -7.98 45.45
N SER A 139 20.70 -6.86 44.92
CA SER A 139 21.10 -5.69 45.70
C SER A 139 19.95 -5.01 46.44
N VAL A 140 18.69 -5.27 46.06
CA VAL A 140 17.51 -4.75 46.78
C VAL A 140 16.65 -5.89 47.32
N ILE A 141 16.96 -6.34 48.54
CA ILE A 141 16.22 -7.42 49.19
C ILE A 141 14.91 -6.89 49.79
N GLU A 142 13.79 -7.38 49.29
CA GLU A 142 12.47 -7.16 49.84
C GLU A 142 12.01 -8.33 50.70
N ARG A 143 11.03 -8.09 51.58
CA ARG A 143 10.42 -9.17 52.38
C ARG A 143 9.93 -10.33 51.50
N SER A 144 9.26 -10.02 50.38
CA SER A 144 8.80 -11.01 49.41
C SER A 144 9.95 -11.76 48.72
N MET A 145 11.10 -11.13 48.54
CA MET A 145 12.28 -11.75 47.94
C MET A 145 12.89 -12.80 48.88
N VAL A 146 12.91 -12.53 50.19
CA VAL A 146 13.33 -13.50 51.21
C VAL A 146 12.42 -14.73 51.16
N ASP A 147 11.10 -14.51 51.10
CA ASP A 147 10.13 -15.61 50.99
C ASP A 147 10.33 -16.40 49.67
N ASN A 148 10.58 -15.71 48.55
CA ASN A 148 10.82 -16.35 47.25
C ASN A 148 12.11 -17.18 47.21
N VAL A 149 13.17 -16.74 47.88
CA VAL A 149 14.43 -17.49 48.00
C VAL A 149 14.23 -18.77 48.82
N LEU A 150 13.41 -18.69 49.87
CA LEU A 150 13.10 -19.82 50.75
C LEU A 150 12.00 -20.73 50.18
N SER A 151 11.21 -20.24 49.22
CA SER A 151 10.13 -21.01 48.60
C SER A 151 10.64 -22.15 47.72
N ASP A 152 9.83 -23.21 47.60
CA ASP A 152 10.14 -24.34 46.74
C ASP A 152 10.06 -24.01 45.23
N ASN A 153 9.57 -22.83 44.86
CA ASN A 153 9.50 -22.40 43.46
C ASN A 153 10.90 -22.30 42.85
N SER A 154 11.22 -23.24 41.97
CA SER A 154 12.52 -23.33 41.29
C SER A 154 12.77 -22.18 40.31
N GLY A 155 11.71 -21.53 39.80
CA GLY A 155 11.81 -20.45 38.82
C GLY A 155 12.46 -19.19 39.39
N HIS A 156 12.01 -18.73 40.57
CA HIS A 156 12.57 -17.54 41.21
C HIS A 156 14.01 -17.77 41.67
N ARG A 157 14.31 -18.92 42.26
CA ARG A 157 15.68 -19.29 42.64
C ARG A 157 16.61 -19.34 41.43
N ARG A 158 16.17 -19.97 40.34
CA ARG A 158 16.94 -20.03 39.09
C ARG A 158 17.25 -18.63 38.57
N PHE A 159 16.27 -17.73 38.53
CA PHE A 159 16.49 -16.36 38.07
C PHE A 159 17.62 -15.65 38.86
N LEU A 160 17.65 -15.80 40.19
CA LEU A 160 18.69 -15.21 41.04
C LEU A 160 20.09 -15.77 40.71
N PHE A 161 20.21 -17.09 40.49
CA PHE A 161 21.47 -17.69 40.08
C PHE A 161 21.92 -17.23 38.69
N GLU A 162 20.99 -17.07 37.75
CA GLU A 162 21.28 -16.60 36.40
C GLU A 162 21.73 -15.15 36.36
N GLU A 163 21.14 -14.31 37.22
CA GLU A 163 21.58 -12.94 37.42
C GLU A 163 22.96 -12.87 38.08
N ALA A 164 23.19 -13.65 39.13
CA ALA A 164 24.50 -13.74 39.79
C ALA A 164 25.60 -14.25 38.84
N ALA A 165 25.26 -15.16 37.92
CA ALA A 165 26.16 -15.65 36.89
C ALA A 165 26.36 -14.67 35.71
N GLY A 166 25.63 -13.54 35.68
CA GLY A 166 25.72 -12.54 34.61
C GLY A 166 25.20 -13.00 33.24
N ILE A 167 24.50 -14.14 33.16
CA ILE A 167 24.07 -14.71 31.87
C ILE A 167 22.77 -14.11 31.34
N THR A 168 22.05 -13.34 32.18
CA THR A 168 20.76 -12.72 31.85
C THR A 168 20.85 -11.83 30.61
N LYS A 169 22.02 -11.21 30.34
CA LYS A 169 22.25 -10.31 29.19
C LYS A 169 22.18 -11.06 27.89
N TYR A 170 22.94 -12.15 27.83
CA TYR A 170 23.02 -13.02 26.67
C TYR A 170 21.68 -13.71 26.41
N LYS A 171 20.97 -14.12 27.47
CA LYS A 171 19.63 -14.69 27.34
C LYS A 171 18.61 -13.69 26.80
N SER A 172 18.60 -12.46 27.33
CA SER A 172 17.71 -11.40 26.84
C SER A 172 17.99 -11.09 25.37
N ARG A 173 19.26 -10.90 25.00
CA ARG A 173 19.69 -10.68 23.61
C ARG A 173 19.33 -11.83 22.69
N LYS A 174 19.51 -13.08 23.14
CA LYS A 174 19.11 -14.28 22.38
C LYS A 174 17.60 -14.28 22.13
N LYS A 175 16.79 -14.00 23.16
CA LYS A 175 15.33 -13.94 23.03
C LYS A 175 14.89 -12.84 22.05
N GLU A 176 15.49 -11.65 22.11
CA GLU A 176 15.21 -10.56 21.17
C GLU A 176 15.61 -10.94 19.74
N ALA A 177 16.78 -11.54 19.56
CA ALA A 177 17.27 -11.97 18.24
C ALA A 177 16.38 -13.06 17.62
N LEU A 178 15.96 -14.05 18.42
CA LEU A 178 15.03 -15.08 17.96
C LEU A 178 13.67 -14.48 17.56
N GLY A 179 13.12 -13.58 18.37
CA GLY A 179 11.85 -12.91 18.00
C GLY A 179 11.96 -12.09 16.72
N LYS A 180 13.11 -11.45 16.45
CA LYS A 180 13.38 -10.75 15.18
C LYS A 180 13.49 -11.72 14.00
N LEU A 181 14.12 -12.89 14.21
CA LEU A 181 14.23 -13.93 13.20
C LEU A 181 12.85 -14.45 12.82
N ASP A 182 12.02 -14.83 13.80
CA ASP A 182 10.66 -15.32 13.57
C ASP A 182 9.80 -14.31 12.79
N ALA A 183 9.91 -13.02 13.15
CA ALA A 183 9.21 -11.96 12.43
C ALA A 183 9.68 -11.83 10.97
N THR A 184 10.99 -11.94 10.74
CA THR A 184 11.58 -11.86 9.39
C THR A 184 11.18 -13.06 8.53
N GLU A 185 11.10 -14.26 9.12
CA GLU A 185 10.60 -15.46 8.41
C GLU A 185 9.13 -15.31 8.00
N GLY A 186 8.30 -14.72 8.86
CA GLY A 186 6.92 -14.36 8.52
C GLY A 186 6.85 -13.37 7.35
N ASP A 187 7.67 -12.33 7.37
CA ASP A 187 7.74 -11.34 6.29
C ASP A 187 8.19 -11.94 4.95
N LEU A 188 9.19 -12.83 4.97
CA LEU A 188 9.66 -13.55 3.78
C LEU A 188 8.60 -14.46 3.19
N THR A 189 7.83 -15.16 4.04
CA THR A 189 6.73 -16.00 3.59
C THR A 189 5.69 -15.18 2.82
N ARG A 190 5.31 -14.01 3.37
CA ARG A 190 4.37 -13.10 2.72
C ARG A 190 4.92 -12.53 1.40
N LEU A 191 6.21 -12.21 1.35
CA LEU A 191 6.84 -11.74 0.11
C LEU A 191 6.81 -12.82 -0.98
N ASN A 192 7.06 -14.08 -0.63
CA ASN A 192 6.99 -15.18 -1.58
C ASN A 192 5.58 -15.36 -2.17
N ASP A 193 4.53 -15.21 -1.35
CA ASP A 193 3.15 -15.28 -1.83
C ASP A 193 2.85 -14.17 -2.85
N ILE A 194 3.29 -12.93 -2.57
CA ILE A 194 3.12 -11.79 -3.48
C ILE A 194 3.87 -12.01 -4.79
N VAL A 195 5.11 -12.50 -4.73
CA VAL A 195 5.90 -12.80 -5.93
C VAL A 195 5.19 -13.85 -6.78
N PHE A 196 4.68 -14.92 -6.16
CA PHE A 196 3.96 -15.98 -6.86
C PHE A 196 2.69 -15.46 -7.55
N GLU A 197 1.95 -14.57 -6.89
CA GLU A 197 0.78 -13.91 -7.47
C GLU A 197 1.14 -13.04 -8.68
N ILE A 198 2.14 -12.16 -8.54
CA ILE A 198 2.62 -11.29 -9.63
C ILE A 198 3.08 -12.11 -10.83
N GLU A 199 3.82 -13.20 -10.60
CA GLU A 199 4.24 -14.08 -11.70
C GLU A 199 3.04 -14.71 -12.43
N ARG A 200 1.99 -15.10 -11.69
CA ARG A 200 0.77 -15.66 -12.28
C ARG A 200 0.06 -14.63 -13.14
N GLU A 201 -0.04 -13.39 -12.69
CA GLU A 201 -0.59 -12.27 -13.45
C GLU A 201 0.24 -12.00 -14.71
N LEU A 202 1.57 -11.96 -14.58
CA LEU A 202 2.48 -11.70 -15.69
C LEU A 202 2.36 -12.78 -16.78
N ARG A 203 2.26 -14.07 -16.39
CA ARG A 203 1.99 -15.17 -17.32
C ARG A 203 0.64 -15.02 -18.04
N SER A 204 -0.38 -14.54 -17.34
CA SER A 204 -1.69 -14.27 -17.94
C SER A 204 -1.64 -13.12 -18.94
N LEU A 205 -1.01 -12.00 -18.55
CA LEU A 205 -0.86 -10.81 -19.37
C LEU A 205 -0.04 -11.10 -20.64
N ALA A 206 1.03 -11.89 -20.53
CA ALA A 206 1.82 -12.34 -21.68
C ALA A 206 0.96 -13.08 -22.73
N ARG A 207 0.04 -13.94 -22.30
CA ARG A 207 -0.91 -14.62 -23.20
C ARG A 207 -1.86 -13.63 -23.86
N GLN A 208 -2.37 -12.66 -23.12
CA GLN A 208 -3.26 -11.62 -23.65
C GLN A 208 -2.56 -10.76 -24.71
N VAL A 209 -1.32 -10.34 -24.46
CA VAL A 209 -0.48 -9.62 -25.42
C VAL A 209 -0.27 -10.45 -26.68
N GLY A 210 0.03 -11.75 -26.54
CA GLY A 210 0.17 -12.66 -27.69
C GLY A 210 -1.12 -12.80 -28.52
N LYS A 211 -2.29 -12.79 -27.87
CA LYS A 211 -3.60 -12.79 -28.55
C LYS A 211 -3.85 -11.47 -29.28
N ALA A 212 -3.57 -10.33 -28.64
CA ALA A 212 -3.73 -9.01 -29.23
C ALA A 212 -2.85 -8.80 -30.47
N ARG A 213 -1.57 -9.22 -30.40
CA ARG A 213 -0.64 -9.17 -31.55
C ARG A 213 -1.12 -10.05 -32.71
N ARG A 214 -1.66 -11.24 -32.44
CA ARG A 214 -2.26 -12.10 -33.48
C ARG A 214 -3.49 -11.44 -34.11
N TYR A 215 -4.37 -10.87 -33.30
CA TYR A 215 -5.54 -10.15 -33.79
C TYR A 215 -5.15 -8.99 -34.70
N GLN A 216 -4.16 -8.16 -34.31
CA GLN A 216 -3.67 -7.07 -35.16
C GLN A 216 -3.18 -7.57 -36.52
N ARG A 217 -2.33 -8.60 -36.54
CA ARG A 217 -1.84 -9.18 -37.82
C ARG A 217 -2.96 -9.68 -38.72
N LEU A 218 -3.91 -10.44 -38.15
CA LEU A 218 -5.04 -10.97 -38.92
C LEU A 218 -5.97 -9.86 -39.40
N ARG A 219 -6.20 -8.82 -38.59
CA ARG A 219 -7.00 -7.66 -38.98
C ARG A 219 -6.38 -6.94 -40.17
N ASP A 220 -5.07 -6.70 -40.13
CA ASP A 220 -4.35 -6.04 -41.22
C ASP A 220 -4.36 -6.88 -42.51
N GLU A 221 -4.27 -8.21 -42.38
CA GLU A 221 -4.38 -9.15 -43.50
C GLU A 221 -5.78 -9.16 -44.11
N VAL A 222 -6.82 -9.25 -43.29
CA VAL A 222 -8.21 -9.16 -43.73
C VAL A 222 -8.47 -7.84 -44.46
N GLN A 223 -8.01 -6.72 -43.89
CA GLN A 223 -8.17 -5.41 -44.52
C GLN A 223 -7.48 -5.34 -45.89
N ARG A 224 -6.27 -5.91 -46.02
CA ARG A 224 -5.54 -5.97 -47.29
C ARG A 224 -6.27 -6.81 -48.34
N LEU A 225 -6.76 -7.99 -47.94
CA LEU A 225 -7.49 -8.90 -48.84
C LEU A 225 -8.83 -8.30 -49.27
N ASP A 226 -9.54 -7.64 -48.37
CA ASP A 226 -10.81 -6.96 -48.67
C ASP A 226 -10.62 -5.81 -49.66
N LEU A 227 -9.56 -5.01 -49.47
CA LEU A 227 -9.19 -3.95 -50.41
C LEU A 227 -8.87 -4.51 -51.80
N ALA A 228 -8.10 -5.60 -51.87
CA ALA A 228 -7.74 -6.26 -53.13
C ALA A 228 -8.96 -6.86 -53.84
N LEU A 229 -9.85 -7.54 -53.09
CA LEU A 229 -11.09 -8.10 -53.62
C LEU A 229 -12.01 -6.99 -54.16
N THR A 230 -12.15 -5.89 -53.41
CA THR A 230 -12.97 -4.76 -53.80
C THR A 230 -12.43 -4.09 -55.06
N ALA A 231 -11.11 -3.87 -55.15
CA ALA A 231 -10.47 -3.35 -56.36
C ALA A 231 -10.73 -4.25 -57.57
N GLY A 232 -10.57 -5.57 -57.44
CA GLY A 232 -10.86 -6.52 -58.52
C GLY A 232 -12.32 -6.53 -58.95
N ARG A 233 -13.26 -6.37 -58.01
CA ARG A 233 -14.70 -6.23 -58.33
C ARG A 233 -14.99 -4.95 -59.10
N VAL A 234 -14.39 -3.82 -58.70
CA VAL A 234 -14.53 -2.54 -59.41
C VAL A 234 -13.99 -2.65 -60.83
N ASP A 235 -12.83 -3.26 -61.02
CA ASP A 235 -12.27 -3.47 -62.35
C ASP A 235 -13.14 -4.37 -63.23
N ALA A 236 -13.70 -5.45 -62.68
CA ALA A 236 -14.63 -6.32 -63.39
C ALA A 236 -15.92 -5.57 -63.79
N LEU A 237 -16.47 -4.73 -62.91
CA LEU A 237 -17.63 -3.90 -63.21
C LEU A 237 -17.32 -2.87 -64.30
N ARG A 238 -16.15 -2.23 -64.27
CA ARG A 238 -15.70 -1.29 -65.30
C ARG A 238 -15.56 -1.96 -66.67
N ARG A 239 -15.03 -3.20 -66.73
CA ARG A 239 -14.98 -3.97 -67.97
C ARG A 239 -16.36 -4.27 -68.52
N ARG A 240 -17.29 -4.73 -67.67
CA ARG A 240 -18.69 -4.97 -68.06
C ARG A 240 -19.40 -3.70 -68.53
N GLU A 241 -19.13 -2.57 -67.88
CA GLU A 241 -19.66 -1.27 -68.31
C GLU A 241 -19.13 -0.90 -69.70
N ALA A 242 -17.83 -1.05 -69.94
CA ALA A 242 -17.23 -0.79 -71.25
C ALA A 242 -17.82 -1.68 -72.36
N GLU A 243 -17.92 -3.00 -72.12
CA GLU A 243 -18.53 -3.96 -73.05
C GLU A 243 -20.02 -3.67 -73.31
N ALA A 244 -20.76 -3.25 -72.28
CA ALA A 244 -22.16 -2.85 -72.43
C ALA A 244 -22.28 -1.54 -73.25
N ARG A 245 -21.35 -0.61 -73.06
CA ARG A 245 -21.31 0.67 -73.78
C ARG A 245 -20.97 0.47 -75.26
N GLU A 246 -20.03 -0.41 -75.57
CA GLU A 246 -19.69 -0.76 -76.96
C GLU A 246 -20.88 -1.40 -77.68
N ARG A 247 -21.52 -2.41 -77.07
CA ARG A 247 -22.75 -3.02 -77.61
C ARG A 247 -23.89 -2.01 -77.80
N TRP A 248 -24.03 -1.07 -76.86
CA TRP A 248 -25.02 -0.01 -76.98
C TRP A 248 -24.72 0.93 -78.17
N GLN A 249 -23.44 1.26 -78.41
CA GLN A 249 -23.02 2.04 -79.56
C GLN A 249 -23.27 1.30 -80.89
N GLU A 250 -22.95 0.01 -80.95
CA GLU A 250 -23.23 -0.83 -82.13
C GLU A 250 -24.73 -0.85 -82.47
N GLU A 251 -25.60 -1.09 -81.48
CA GLU A 251 -27.04 -1.07 -81.74
C GLU A 251 -27.61 0.32 -81.99
N ALA A 252 -27.00 1.38 -81.46
CA ALA A 252 -27.37 2.75 -81.84
C ALA A 252 -27.10 3.01 -83.32
N VAL A 253 -25.91 2.64 -83.82
CA VAL A 253 -25.54 2.75 -85.25
C VAL A 253 -26.45 1.89 -86.11
N ARG A 254 -26.73 0.64 -85.69
CA ARG A 254 -27.64 -0.24 -86.40
C ARG A 254 -29.06 0.32 -86.48
N ARG A 255 -29.55 0.89 -85.37
CA ARG A 255 -30.86 1.54 -85.33
C ARG A 255 -30.91 2.74 -86.29
N GLU A 256 -29.87 3.57 -86.32
CA GLU A 256 -29.76 4.68 -87.29
C GLU A 256 -29.80 4.17 -88.73
N GLY A 257 -29.06 3.09 -89.04
CA GLY A 257 -29.08 2.45 -90.36
C GLY A 257 -30.47 1.96 -90.78
N VAL A 258 -31.16 1.22 -89.91
CA VAL A 258 -32.54 0.73 -90.17
C VAL A 258 -33.52 1.89 -90.31
N THR A 259 -33.35 2.96 -89.53
CA THR A 259 -34.21 4.16 -89.63
C THR A 259 -34.02 4.82 -90.99
N ALA A 260 -32.78 4.97 -91.46
CA ALA A 260 -32.49 5.52 -92.78
C ALA A 260 -33.04 4.65 -93.93
N GLU A 261 -32.99 3.31 -93.79
CA GLU A 261 -33.60 2.39 -94.75
C GLU A 261 -35.12 2.51 -94.79
N LEU A 262 -35.77 2.63 -93.61
CA LEU A 262 -37.21 2.90 -93.50
C LEU A 262 -37.57 4.22 -94.17
N ASP A 263 -36.84 5.30 -93.89
CA ASP A 263 -37.08 6.61 -94.50
C ASP A 263 -36.95 6.54 -96.04
N ALA A 264 -35.98 5.79 -96.56
CA ALA A 264 -35.80 5.59 -98.00
C ALA A 264 -36.94 4.76 -98.62
N LEU A 265 -37.43 3.74 -97.92
CA LEU A 265 -38.58 2.94 -98.35
C LEU A 265 -39.88 3.75 -98.32
N GLU A 266 -40.08 4.58 -97.28
CA GLU A 266 -41.22 5.49 -97.20
C GLU A 266 -41.20 6.52 -98.33
N ALA A 267 -40.03 7.08 -98.66
CA ALA A 267 -39.88 7.96 -99.82
C ALA A 267 -40.28 7.25 -101.12
N LYS A 268 -39.78 6.03 -101.37
CA LYS A 268 -40.16 5.23 -102.54
C LYS A 268 -41.65 4.89 -102.59
N LEU A 269 -42.25 4.56 -101.44
CA LEU A 269 -43.68 4.27 -101.35
C LEU A 269 -44.50 5.51 -101.70
N ASN A 270 -44.08 6.69 -101.23
CA ASN A 270 -44.74 7.95 -101.56
C ASN A 270 -44.62 8.29 -103.06
N ASP A 271 -43.46 8.05 -103.68
CA ASP A 271 -43.29 8.18 -105.14
C ASP A 271 -44.22 7.21 -105.90
N MET A 272 -44.28 5.94 -105.49
CA MET A 272 -45.18 4.96 -106.13
C MET A 272 -46.66 5.34 -105.95
N LYS A 273 -47.05 5.89 -104.80
CA LYS A 273 -48.40 6.41 -104.58
C LYS A 273 -48.71 7.58 -105.53
N LEU A 274 -47.77 8.49 -105.76
CA LEU A 274 -47.94 9.57 -106.73
C LEU A 274 -48.16 9.03 -108.14
N VAL A 275 -47.35 8.06 -108.58
CA VAL A 275 -47.50 7.40 -109.89
C VAL A 275 -48.85 6.68 -110.00
N LEU A 276 -49.29 5.99 -108.95
CA LEU A 276 -50.61 5.34 -108.93
C LEU A 276 -51.73 6.37 -109.10
N LEU A 277 -51.64 7.50 -108.42
CA LEU A 277 -52.62 8.59 -108.50
C LEU A 277 -52.68 9.20 -109.91
N GLU A 278 -51.54 9.32 -110.58
CA GLU A 278 -51.49 9.71 -112.00
C GLU A 278 -52.17 8.67 -112.89
N ARG A 279 -51.89 7.38 -112.69
CA ARG A 279 -52.54 6.28 -113.44
C ARG A 279 -54.04 6.18 -113.18
N GLU A 280 -54.50 6.42 -111.96
CA GLU A 280 -55.92 6.49 -111.63
C GLU A 280 -56.59 7.69 -112.32
N ARG A 281 -55.92 8.84 -112.41
CA ARG A 281 -56.41 9.98 -113.19
C ARG A 281 -56.50 9.66 -114.68
N GLU A 282 -55.48 9.02 -115.25
CA GLU A 282 -55.51 8.55 -116.65
C GLU A 282 -56.64 7.54 -116.89
N LEU A 283 -56.83 6.58 -115.98
CA LEU A 283 -57.91 5.60 -116.06
C LEU A 283 -59.27 6.27 -115.97
N SER A 284 -59.46 7.20 -115.04
CA SER A 284 -60.70 7.97 -114.90
C SER A 284 -61.01 8.77 -116.16
N PHE A 285 -59.99 9.38 -116.79
CA PHE A 285 -60.13 10.06 -118.08
C PHE A 285 -60.49 9.09 -119.22
N ALA A 286 -59.86 7.91 -119.27
CA ALA A 286 -60.19 6.89 -120.25
C ALA A 286 -61.61 6.31 -120.05
N GLN A 287 -62.04 6.14 -118.80
CA GLN A 287 -63.38 5.70 -118.45
C GLN A 287 -64.43 6.76 -118.77
N SER A 288 -64.18 8.05 -118.52
CA SER A 288 -65.08 9.11 -118.95
C SER A 288 -65.18 9.16 -120.47
N ALA A 289 -64.05 9.06 -121.19
CA ALA A 289 -64.04 9.02 -122.65
C ALA A 289 -64.76 7.79 -123.24
N LEU A 290 -64.74 6.65 -122.54
CA LEU A 290 -65.50 5.45 -122.93
C LEU A 290 -66.99 5.65 -122.67
N ARG A 291 -67.36 6.22 -121.51
CA ARG A 291 -68.75 6.51 -121.14
C ARG A 291 -69.40 7.52 -122.08
N ASP A 292 -68.67 8.57 -122.46
CA ASP A 292 -69.09 9.54 -123.48
C ASP A 292 -69.28 8.87 -124.86
N ARG A 293 -68.56 7.78 -125.14
CA ARG A 293 -68.71 6.97 -126.36
C ARG A 293 -69.88 5.99 -126.31
N GLU A 294 -70.21 5.47 -125.13
CA GLU A 294 -71.33 4.57 -124.90
C GLU A 294 -72.66 5.31 -124.84
N GLU A 295 -72.69 6.56 -124.34
CA GLU A 295 -73.88 7.42 -124.34
C GLU A 295 -74.17 8.06 -125.72
N ALA A 296 -73.22 7.97 -126.66
CA ALA A 296 -73.36 8.46 -128.04
C ALA A 296 -73.86 7.39 -129.05
N LYS A 297 -74.26 6.20 -128.59
CA LYS A 297 -74.85 5.11 -129.40
C LYS A 297 -76.30 4.88 -129.05
#